data_AF-A0A972ML85-F1
#
_entry.id   AF-A0A972ML85-F1
#
_cell.length_a   1.000
_cell.length_b   1.000
_cell.length_c   1.000
_cell.angle_alpha   90.00
_cell.angle_beta   90.00
_cell.angle_gamma   90.00
#
_symmetry.space_group_name_H-M   'P 1'
#
loop_
_entity.id
_entity.type
_entity.pdbx_description
1 polymer ?
#
loop_
_entity_poly.entity_id
_entity_poly.type
_entity_poly.pdbx_seq_one_letter_code
_entity_poly.pdbx_strand_id
1 'polypeptide(L)' 'MVDLVITLVFSIVMLFFMLYPSMLIVDFIKKHMDISDGLERRLLIVITIALSISIGIFLRF' A
#
# COMPACT_ATOMS: atom_id res chain seq x y z
N MET A 1 0.27 -2.33 26.99
CA MET A 1 1.04 -3.34 26.23
C MET A 1 0.15 -4.08 25.23
N VAL A 2 -1.02 -4.56 25.64
CA VAL A 2 -1.98 -5.28 24.76
C VAL A 2 -2.39 -4.45 23.54
N ASP A 3 -2.69 -3.15 23.69
CA ASP A 3 -3.02 -2.27 22.56
C ASP A 3 -1.90 -2.17 21.51
N LEU A 4 -0.64 -2.18 21.96
CA LEU A 4 0.50 -2.09 21.07
C LEU A 4 0.63 -3.37 20.23
N VAL A 5 0.41 -4.53 20.86
CA VAL A 5 0.40 -5.83 20.18
C VAL A 5 -0.75 -5.90 19.18
N ILE A 6 -1.97 -5.50 19.57
CA ILE A 6 -3.14 -5.51 18.68
C ILE A 6 -2.93 -4.58 17.50
N THR A 7 -2.44 -3.36 17.74
CA THR A 7 -2.16 -2.38 16.67
C THR A 7 -1.11 -2.92 15.71
N LEU A 8 -0.03 -3.52 16.21
CA LEU A 8 1.04 -4.04 15.37
C LEU A 8 0.56 -5.21 14.49
N VAL A 9 -0.19 -6.15 15.07
CA VAL A 9 -0.77 -7.28 14.34
C VAL A 9 -1.75 -6.78 13.27
N PHE A 10 -2.61 -5.81 13.63
CA PHE A 10 -3.57 -5.23 12.69
C PHE A 10 -2.88 -4.46 11.55
N SER A 11 -1.85 -3.68 11.85
CA SER A 11 -1.07 -2.95 10.85
C SER A 11 -0.38 -3.88 9.84
N ILE A 12 0.15 -5.02 10.29
CA ILE A 12 0.75 -6.02 9.38
C ILE A 12 -0.31 -6.57 8.42
N VAL A 13 -1.47 -6.98 8.95
CA VAL A 13 -2.58 -7.49 8.14
C VAL A 13 -3.07 -6.45 7.13
N MET A 14 -3.20 -5.18 7.54
CA MET A 14 -3.58 -4.07 6.66
C MET A 14 -2.56 -3.82 5.54
N LEU A 15 -1.26 -3.89 5.85
CA LEU A 15 -0.18 -3.78 4.87
C LEU A 15 -0.31 -4.86 3.77
N PHE A 16 -0.59 -6.10 4.15
CA PHE A 16 -0.86 -7.19 3.20
C PHE A 16 -2.12 -6.93 2.38
N PHE A 17 -3.18 -6.41 3.01
CA PHE A 17 -4.42 -6.09 2.31
C PHE A 17 -4.22 -4.98 1.26
N MET A 18 -3.30 -4.05 1.49
CA MET A 18 -3.00 -2.93 0.59
C MET A 18 -2.07 -3.28 -0.57
N LEU A 19 -1.32 -4.37 -0.49
CA LEU A 19 -0.49 -4.82 -1.59
C LEU A 19 -1.32 -5.05 -2.86
N TYR A 20 -2.50 -5.66 -2.73
CA TYR A 20 -3.40 -5.94 -3.85
C TYR A 20 -3.94 -4.68 -4.57
N PRO A 21 -4.60 -3.71 -3.89
CA PRO A 21 -5.05 -2.49 -4.56
C PRO A 21 -3.89 -1.66 -5.09
N SER A 22 -2.73 -1.69 -4.43
CA SER A 22 -1.54 -0.98 -4.90
C SER A 22 -1.00 -1.57 -6.20
N MET A 23 -0.96 -2.90 -6.32
CA MET A 23 -0.64 -3.59 -7.58
C MET A 23 -1.61 -3.20 -8.69
N LEU A 24 -2.92 -3.22 -8.42
CA LEU A 24 -3.94 -2.86 -9.39
C LEU A 24 -3.75 -1.43 -9.94
N ILE A 25 -3.40 -0.47 -9.09
CA ILE A 25 -3.15 0.93 -9.48
C ILE A 25 -1.88 1.01 -10.35
N VAL A 26 -0.81 0.32 -9.96
CA VAL A 26 0.45 0.31 -10.73
C VAL A 26 0.23 -0.32 -12.10
N ASP A 27 -0.49 -1.44 -12.16
CA ASP A 27 -0.83 -2.12 -13.42
C ASP A 27 -1.69 -1.23 -14.33
N PHE A 28 -2.62 -0.47 -13.73
CA PHE A 28 -3.41 0.51 -14.47
C PHE A 28 -2.52 1.60 -15.08
N ILE A 29 -1.58 2.15 -14.30
CA ILE A 29 -0.63 3.16 -14.80
C ILE A 29 0.28 2.54 -15.87
N LYS A 30 0.73 1.28 -15.71
CA LYS A 30 1.55 0.55 -16.68
C LYS A 30 0.82 0.30 -18.00
N LYS A 31 -0.49 0.12 -17.96
CA LYS A 31 -1.30 -0.01 -19.18
C LYS A 31 -1.45 1.31 -19.94
N HIS A 32 -1.36 2.44 -19.23
CA HIS A 32 -1.51 3.78 -19.82
C HIS A 32 -0.18 4.45 -20.18
N MET A 33 0.92 4.02 -19.54
CA MET A 33 2.27 4.51 -19.78
C MET A 33 3.18 3.29 -19.84
N ASP A 34 3.92 3.11 -20.94
CA ASP A 34 4.87 2.01 -21.09
C ASP A 34 6.06 2.25 -20.14
N ILE A 35 5.94 1.79 -18.89
CA ILE A 35 6.92 2.01 -17.83
C ILE A 35 7.86 0.82 -17.74
N SER A 36 9.16 1.09 -17.70
CA SER A 36 10.20 0.06 -17.47
C SER A 36 10.05 -0.59 -16.08
N ASP A 37 10.38 -1.88 -15.97
CA ASP A 37 10.25 -2.69 -14.74
C ASP A 37 10.90 -2.06 -13.50
N GLY A 38 11.98 -1.27 -13.69
CA GLY A 38 12.64 -0.56 -12.59
C GLY A 38 11.79 0.58 -11.99
N LEU A 39 10.99 1.26 -12.81
CA LEU A 39 10.07 2.31 -12.38
C LEU A 39 8.81 1.72 -11.78
N GLU A 40 8.31 0.60 -12.31
CA GLU A 40 7.16 -0.13 -11.76
C GLU A 40 7.37 -0.47 -10.27
N ARG A 41 8.50 -1.09 -9.94
CA ARG A 41 8.82 -1.47 -8.56
C ARG A 41 8.89 -0.26 -7.62
N ARG A 42 9.44 0.87 -8.07
CA ARG A 42 9.44 2.12 -7.31
C ARG A 42 8.04 2.67 -7.12
N LEU A 43 7.23 2.69 -8.17
CA LEU A 43 5.84 3.15 -8.12
C LEU A 43 5.01 2.32 -7.15
N LEU A 44 5.19 1.00 -7.18
CA LEU A 44 4.47 0.06 -6.32
C LEU A 44 4.79 0.29 -4.84
N ILE A 45 6.05 0.50 -4.49
CA ILE A 45 6.45 0.84 -3.12
C ILE A 45 5.84 2.18 -2.70
N VAL A 46 5.94 3.22 -3.55
CA VAL A 46 5.42 4.56 -3.24
C VAL A 46 3.90 4.53 -3.05
N ILE A 47 3.18 3.86 -3.95
CA ILE A 47 1.71 3.73 -3.91
C ILE A 47 1.29 2.91 -2.69
N THR A 48 1.97 1.82 -2.38
CA THR A 48 1.67 0.99 -1.19
C THR A 48 1.82 1.79 0.10
N ILE A 49 2.89 2.57 0.23
CA ILE A 49 3.11 3.44 1.40
C ILE A 49 2.05 4.54 1.45
N ALA A 50 1.74 5.18 0.32
CA ALA A 50 0.72 6.24 0.26
C ALA A 50 -0.68 5.73 0.64
N LEU A 51 -1.09 4.56 0.13
CA LEU A 51 -2.37 3.93 0.51
C LEU A 51 -2.37 3.54 2.00
N SER A 52 -1.25 2.99 2.49
CA SER A 52 -1.11 2.60 3.90
C SER A 52 -1.29 3.77 4.85
N ILE A 53 -0.66 4.90 4.54
CA ILE A 53 -0.78 6.12 5.34
C ILE A 53 -2.20 6.69 5.23
N SER A 54 -2.78 6.74 4.03
CA SER A 54 -4.12 7.28 3.80
C SER A 54 -5.18 6.55 4.61
N ILE A 55 -5.11 5.23 4.65
CA ILE A 55 -6.05 4.41 5.42
C ILE A 55 -5.72 4.43 6.92
N GLY A 56 -4.46 4.51 7.33
CA GLY A 56 -4.10 4.74 8.73
C GLY A 56 -4.68 6.05 9.28
N ILE A 57 -4.72 7.10 8.45
CA ILE A 57 -5.39 8.36 8.76
C ILE A 57 -6.92 8.18 8.76
N PHE A 58 -7.47 7.46 7.77
CA PHE A 58 -8.90 7.18 7.66
C PHE A 58 -9.44 6.35 8.84
N LEU A 59 -8.65 5.43 9.40
CA LEU A 59 -9.04 4.61 10.55
C LEU A 59 -9.08 5.40 11.86
N ARG A 60 -8.41 6.57 11.91
CA ARG A 60 -8.33 7.42 13.09
C ARG A 60 -9.47 8.44 13.15
N PHE A 61 -10.20 8.65 12.06
CA PHE A 61 -11.36 9.53 11.94
C PHE A 61 -12.66 8.72 11.91
#